data_AF-A2DG41-F1
#
_entry.id   AF-A2DG41-F1
#
_cell.length_a   1.000
_cell.length_b   1.000
_cell.length_c   1.000
_cell.angle_alpha   90.00
_cell.angle_beta   90.00
_cell.angle_gamma   90.00
#
_symmetry.space_group_name_H-M   'P 1'
#
loop_
_entity.id
_entity.type
_entity.pdbx_description
1 polymer ?
#
loop_
_entity_poly.entity_id
_entity_poly.type
_entity_poly.pdbx_seq_one_letter_code
_entity_poly.pdbx_strand_id
1 'polypeptide(L)'
;MKGKESSIYYLDQITAGKYMSIVRERDSKKIPVTEFLISDIEKALKADQIDLMKLRESNILDLKHCANEAAAKQQDFVANLSNIKEQLIATKSKSNELYASTNQISTDFAKVTDQLDVAASLVQRAEDMSIVISYIQQFNVPLEDPPMVKAPNQPQPDPNNPDAPVEEKMISAFDPLEKLIAKVKFPSSIYQRAELTAKLLKIVASAEGDFLSNAKTNLQNYREHLKRELVELFQQNQKVNKYEQAKCAAALDLLQAECLAYVRFRKEIFIQRKVSFRG
;
A
#
# COMPACT_ATOMS: atom_id res chain seq x y z
N MET A 1 -21.96 -38.36 -48.00
CA MET A 1 -22.83 -39.27 -48.75
C MET A 1 -22.72 -38.96 -50.24
N LYS A 2 -21.71 -39.52 -50.93
CA LYS A 2 -21.58 -39.49 -52.40
C LYS A 2 -20.96 -40.84 -52.75
N GLY A 3 -21.73 -41.77 -53.31
CA GLY A 3 -21.18 -43.09 -53.64
C GLY A 3 -22.18 -44.23 -53.80
N LYS A 4 -23.45 -44.09 -53.37
CA LYS A 4 -24.44 -45.17 -53.48
C LYS A 4 -25.37 -45.10 -54.70
N GLU A 5 -25.42 -43.97 -55.40
CA GLU A 5 -26.21 -43.84 -56.65
C GLU A 5 -25.58 -44.61 -57.83
N SER A 6 -24.29 -44.95 -57.76
CA SER A 6 -23.60 -45.62 -58.87
C SER A 6 -23.80 -47.14 -58.91
N SER A 7 -24.19 -47.79 -57.81
CA SER A 7 -24.15 -49.26 -57.75
C SER A 7 -25.36 -49.93 -58.41
N ILE A 8 -26.54 -49.31 -58.36
CA ILE A 8 -27.78 -49.88 -58.91
C ILE A 8 -27.79 -49.75 -60.45
N TYR A 9 -27.36 -48.60 -60.98
CA TYR A 9 -27.24 -48.37 -62.43
C TYR A 9 -26.16 -49.27 -63.09
N TYR A 10 -25.09 -49.61 -62.38
CA TYR A 10 -24.07 -50.53 -62.90
C TYR A 10 -24.56 -51.99 -62.94
N LEU A 11 -25.35 -52.42 -61.95
CA LEU A 11 -25.93 -53.77 -61.93
C LEU A 11 -26.95 -53.97 -63.04
N ASP A 12 -27.81 -52.97 -63.30
CA ASP A 12 -28.77 -53.00 -64.42
C ASP A 12 -28.07 -53.06 -65.78
N GLN A 13 -26.97 -52.31 -65.98
CA GLN A 13 -26.25 -52.34 -67.26
C GLN A 13 -25.49 -53.64 -67.51
N ILE A 14 -24.89 -54.25 -66.48
CA ILE A 14 -24.11 -55.48 -66.63
C ILE A 14 -25.03 -56.69 -66.86
N THR A 15 -26.13 -56.79 -66.10
CA THR A 15 -27.08 -57.91 -66.25
C THR A 15 -27.89 -57.75 -67.54
N ALA A 16 -28.46 -56.58 -67.83
CA ALA A 16 -29.21 -56.36 -69.05
C ALA A 16 -28.35 -56.55 -70.31
N GLY A 17 -27.08 -56.11 -70.29
CA GLY A 17 -26.15 -56.29 -71.41
C GLY A 17 -25.79 -57.76 -71.68
N LYS A 18 -25.55 -58.55 -70.63
CA LYS A 18 -25.18 -59.97 -70.75
C LYS A 18 -26.33 -60.82 -71.26
N TYR A 19 -27.55 -60.64 -70.73
CA TYR A 19 -28.72 -61.42 -71.13
C TYR A 19 -29.32 -60.93 -72.47
N MET A 20 -29.30 -59.62 -72.78
CA MET A 20 -29.73 -59.11 -74.09
C MET A 20 -28.82 -59.54 -75.24
N SER A 21 -27.50 -59.70 -75.00
CA SER A 21 -26.58 -60.19 -76.02
C SER A 21 -26.92 -61.62 -76.47
N ILE A 22 -27.28 -62.48 -75.51
CA ILE A 22 -27.68 -63.86 -75.77
C ILE A 22 -29.01 -63.91 -76.55
N VAL A 23 -29.96 -63.04 -76.21
CA VAL A 23 -31.25 -62.92 -76.92
C VAL A 23 -31.07 -62.36 -78.34
N ARG A 24 -30.23 -61.34 -78.53
CA ARG A 24 -29.96 -60.74 -79.85
C ARG A 24 -29.18 -61.66 -80.79
N GLU A 25 -28.17 -62.39 -80.30
CA GLU A 25 -27.48 -63.40 -81.12
C GLU A 25 -28.44 -64.52 -81.54
N ARG A 26 -29.37 -64.93 -80.66
CA ARG A 26 -30.39 -65.95 -80.96
C ARG A 26 -31.34 -65.51 -82.07
N ASP A 27 -31.90 -64.31 -81.96
CA ASP A 27 -32.86 -63.79 -82.95
C ASP A 27 -32.21 -63.55 -84.31
N SER A 28 -30.91 -63.21 -84.33
CA SER A 28 -30.13 -63.09 -85.58
C SER A 28 -29.84 -64.43 -86.27
N LYS A 29 -29.77 -65.55 -85.52
CA LYS A 29 -29.38 -66.88 -86.02
C LYS A 29 -30.54 -67.89 -86.11
N LYS A 30 -31.78 -67.51 -85.75
CA LYS A 30 -32.98 -68.39 -85.72
C LYS A 30 -32.77 -69.74 -85.02
N ILE A 31 -32.01 -69.76 -83.92
CA ILE A 31 -31.75 -70.98 -83.15
C ILE A 31 -32.97 -71.29 -82.27
N PRO A 32 -33.59 -72.49 -82.33
CA PRO A 32 -34.73 -72.84 -81.50
C PRO A 32 -34.33 -72.93 -80.03
N VAL A 33 -35.21 -72.49 -79.14
CA VAL A 33 -34.99 -72.55 -77.69
C VAL A 33 -35.04 -74.00 -77.23
N THR A 34 -33.96 -74.49 -76.62
CA THR A 34 -33.89 -75.82 -76.01
C THR A 34 -34.03 -75.71 -74.48
N GLU A 35 -34.57 -76.74 -73.83
CA GLU A 35 -34.71 -76.78 -72.37
C GLU A 35 -33.38 -76.57 -71.63
N PHE A 36 -32.26 -77.01 -72.21
CA PHE A 36 -30.91 -76.81 -71.66
C PHE A 36 -30.52 -75.33 -71.55
N LEU A 37 -30.83 -74.51 -72.57
CA LEU A 37 -30.56 -73.07 -72.57
C LEU A 37 -31.38 -72.33 -71.50
N ILE A 38 -32.63 -72.76 -71.28
CA ILE A 38 -33.48 -72.20 -70.22
C ILE A 38 -32.90 -72.55 -68.84
N SER A 39 -32.48 -73.81 -68.65
CA SER A 39 -31.89 -74.28 -67.38
C SER A 39 -30.63 -73.51 -66.97
N ASP A 40 -29.75 -73.19 -67.93
CA ASP A 40 -28.52 -72.45 -67.63
C ASP A 40 -28.79 -70.97 -67.30
N ILE A 41 -29.79 -70.36 -67.93
CA ILE A 41 -30.27 -69.01 -67.57
C ILE A 41 -30.88 -69.02 -66.17
N GLU A 42 -31.69 -70.02 -65.82
CA GLU A 42 -32.27 -70.15 -64.47
C GLU A 42 -31.20 -70.34 -63.39
N LYS A 43 -30.15 -71.11 -63.67
CA LYS A 43 -29.01 -71.26 -62.74
C LYS A 43 -28.28 -69.94 -62.56
N ALA A 44 -28.04 -69.19 -63.63
CA ALA A 44 -27.40 -67.89 -63.56
C ALA A 44 -28.25 -66.88 -62.78
N LEU A 45 -29.57 -66.84 -63.02
CA LEU A 45 -30.49 -65.99 -62.27
C LEU A 45 -30.57 -66.35 -60.78
N LYS A 46 -30.54 -67.65 -60.45
CA LYS A 46 -30.48 -68.10 -59.04
C LYS A 46 -29.17 -67.72 -58.36
N ALA A 47 -28.04 -67.78 -59.07
CA ALA A 47 -26.76 -67.32 -58.56
C ALA A 47 -26.76 -65.81 -58.32
N ASP A 48 -27.23 -65.03 -59.31
CA ASP A 48 -27.39 -63.57 -59.20
C ASP A 48 -28.32 -63.19 -58.03
N GLN A 49 -29.41 -63.94 -57.82
CA GLN A 49 -30.32 -63.74 -56.69
C GLN A 49 -29.63 -63.98 -55.34
N ILE A 50 -28.83 -65.04 -55.22
CA ILE A 50 -28.08 -65.36 -54.00
C ILE A 50 -27.05 -64.27 -53.70
N ASP A 51 -26.33 -63.80 -54.72
CA ASP A 51 -25.32 -62.76 -54.56
C ASP A 51 -25.96 -61.40 -54.20
N LEU A 52 -27.12 -61.07 -54.78
CA LEU A 52 -27.92 -59.91 -54.38
C LEU A 52 -28.42 -60.01 -52.93
N MET A 53 -28.82 -61.20 -52.48
CA MET A 53 -29.22 -61.40 -51.07
C MET A 53 -28.05 -61.18 -50.12
N LYS A 54 -26.88 -61.75 -50.41
CA LYS A 54 -25.66 -61.52 -49.60
C LYS A 54 -25.25 -60.05 -49.57
N LEU A 55 -25.32 -59.37 -50.73
CA LEU A 55 -25.02 -57.95 -50.82
C LEU A 55 -26.00 -57.10 -50.00
N ARG A 56 -27.28 -57.48 -49.99
CA ARG A 56 -28.31 -56.83 -49.17
C ARG A 56 -28.03 -57.01 -47.68
N GLU A 57 -27.71 -58.23 -47.23
CA GLU A 57 -27.37 -58.52 -45.84
C GLU A 57 -26.14 -57.72 -45.38
N SER A 58 -25.09 -57.68 -46.20
CA SER A 58 -23.89 -56.88 -45.93
C SER A 58 -24.23 -55.39 -45.77
N ASN A 59 -25.03 -54.82 -46.67
CA ASN A 59 -25.43 -53.41 -46.60
C ASN A 59 -26.27 -53.10 -45.35
N ILE A 60 -27.12 -54.03 -44.90
CA ILE A 60 -27.91 -53.86 -43.68
C ILE A 60 -27.01 -53.85 -42.45
N LEU A 61 -26.01 -54.74 -42.40
CA LEU A 61 -25.00 -54.77 -41.33
C LEU A 61 -24.21 -53.45 -41.26
N ASP A 62 -23.74 -52.94 -42.40
CA ASP A 62 -22.98 -51.68 -42.47
C ASP A 62 -23.82 -50.47 -42.04
N LEU A 63 -25.10 -50.44 -42.42
CA LEU A 63 -26.02 -49.38 -42.02
C LEU A 63 -26.30 -49.43 -40.52
N LYS A 64 -26.48 -50.63 -39.94
CA LYS A 64 -26.70 -50.81 -38.50
C LYS A 64 -25.48 -50.39 -37.69
N HIS A 65 -24.28 -50.74 -38.17
CA HIS A 65 -23.03 -50.31 -37.56
C HIS A 65 -22.88 -48.78 -37.58
N CYS A 66 -23.05 -48.16 -38.74
CA CYS A 66 -22.99 -46.69 -38.87
C CYS A 66 -24.02 -45.98 -37.97
N ALA A 67 -25.24 -46.50 -37.88
CA ALA A 67 -26.28 -45.92 -37.04
C ALA A 67 -25.93 -46.00 -35.55
N ASN A 68 -25.39 -47.14 -35.10
CA ASN A 68 -24.99 -47.32 -33.71
C ASN A 68 -23.81 -46.42 -33.32
N GLU A 69 -22.79 -46.28 -34.19
CA GLU A 69 -21.67 -45.35 -33.94
C GLU A 69 -22.12 -43.89 -33.87
N ALA A 70 -23.04 -43.49 -34.75
CA ALA A 70 -23.59 -42.14 -34.74
C ALA A 70 -24.38 -41.86 -33.44
N ALA A 71 -25.20 -42.82 -33.01
CA ALA A 71 -25.97 -42.72 -31.77
C ALA A 71 -25.06 -42.66 -30.53
N ALA A 72 -24.02 -43.50 -30.46
CA ALA A 72 -23.06 -43.50 -29.35
C ALA A 72 -22.29 -42.17 -29.27
N LYS A 73 -21.74 -41.69 -30.39
CA LYS A 73 -21.05 -40.39 -30.45
C LYS A 73 -21.96 -39.22 -30.08
N GLN A 74 -23.23 -39.28 -30.46
CA GLN A 74 -24.19 -38.24 -30.11
C GLN A 74 -24.48 -38.24 -28.60
N GLN A 75 -24.67 -39.41 -27.97
CA GLN A 75 -24.87 -39.50 -26.53
C GLN A 75 -23.66 -38.97 -25.75
N ASP A 76 -22.45 -39.37 -26.13
CA ASP A 76 -21.21 -38.90 -25.49
C ASP A 76 -21.03 -37.39 -25.66
N PHE A 77 -21.32 -36.85 -26.85
CA PHE A 77 -21.24 -35.42 -27.11
C PHE A 77 -22.21 -34.63 -26.23
N VAL A 78 -23.47 -35.06 -26.13
CA VAL A 78 -24.49 -34.38 -25.31
C VAL A 78 -24.14 -34.45 -23.82
N ALA A 79 -23.69 -35.62 -23.34
CA ALA A 79 -23.28 -35.79 -21.95
C ALA A 79 -22.08 -34.89 -21.59
N ASN A 80 -21.06 -34.86 -22.45
CA ASN A 80 -19.89 -34.00 -22.28
C ASN A 80 -20.25 -32.51 -22.29
N LEU A 81 -21.16 -32.09 -23.18
CA LEU A 81 -21.59 -30.70 -23.27
C LEU A 81 -22.39 -30.27 -22.04
N SER A 82 -23.20 -31.18 -21.46
CA SER A 82 -23.90 -30.94 -20.19
C SER A 82 -22.92 -30.80 -19.03
N ASN A 83 -21.92 -31.68 -18.93
CA ASN A 83 -20.90 -31.63 -17.88
C ASN A 83 -20.07 -30.34 -17.96
N ILE A 84 -19.62 -29.95 -19.16
CA ILE A 84 -18.90 -28.69 -19.38
C ILE A 84 -19.77 -27.50 -18.93
N LYS A 85 -21.05 -27.49 -19.27
CA LYS A 85 -21.97 -26.43 -18.87
C LYS A 85 -22.09 -26.30 -17.35
N GLU A 86 -22.24 -27.42 -16.64
CA GLU A 86 -22.31 -27.43 -15.17
C GLU A 86 -21.01 -26.92 -14.53
N GLN A 87 -19.86 -27.38 -15.05
CA GLN A 87 -18.55 -26.91 -14.59
C GLN A 87 -18.36 -25.40 -14.82
N LEU A 88 -18.85 -24.88 -15.94
CA LEU A 88 -18.79 -23.45 -16.26
C LEU A 88 -19.63 -22.61 -15.30
N ILE A 89 -20.83 -23.10 -14.95
CA ILE A 89 -21.71 -22.45 -13.96
C ILE A 89 -21.04 -22.45 -12.57
N ALA A 90 -20.49 -23.60 -12.14
CA ALA A 90 -19.80 -23.71 -10.85
C ALA A 90 -18.56 -22.80 -10.80
N THR A 91 -17.78 -22.73 -11.88
CA THR A 91 -16.61 -21.86 -11.98
C THR A 91 -17.00 -20.39 -11.94
N LYS A 92 -18.09 -20.00 -12.60
CA LYS A 92 -18.63 -18.63 -12.54
C LYS A 92 -19.05 -18.25 -11.11
N SER A 93 -19.68 -19.17 -10.36
CA SER A 93 -20.03 -18.95 -8.95
C SER A 93 -18.79 -18.69 -8.10
N LYS A 94 -17.77 -19.56 -8.21
CA LYS A 94 -16.49 -19.39 -7.50
C LYS A 94 -15.79 -18.07 -7.86
N SER A 95 -15.85 -17.67 -9.14
CA SER A 95 -15.30 -16.38 -9.57
C SER A 95 -15.99 -15.20 -8.91
N ASN A 96 -17.32 -15.25 -8.74
CA ASN A 96 -18.07 -14.19 -8.06
C ASN A 96 -17.74 -14.15 -6.55
N GLU A 97 -17.59 -15.30 -5.90
CA GLU A 97 -17.16 -15.39 -4.50
C GLU A 97 -15.76 -14.80 -4.29
N LEU A 98 -14.82 -15.11 -5.20
CA LEU A 98 -13.47 -14.53 -5.18
C LEU A 98 -13.50 -13.01 -5.35
N TYR A 99 -14.34 -12.49 -6.26
CA TYR A 99 -14.49 -11.06 -6.45
C TYR A 99 -15.04 -10.36 -5.18
N ALA A 100 -16.06 -10.94 -4.56
CA ALA A 100 -16.62 -10.43 -3.30
C ALA A 100 -15.58 -10.45 -2.16
N SER A 101 -14.83 -11.54 -2.01
CA SER A 101 -13.75 -11.67 -1.03
C SER A 101 -12.64 -10.64 -1.26
N THR A 102 -12.23 -10.42 -2.51
CA THR A 102 -11.19 -9.43 -2.86
C THR A 102 -11.62 -8.00 -2.54
N ASN A 103 -12.89 -7.65 -2.79
CA ASN A 103 -13.43 -6.35 -2.40
C ASN A 103 -13.48 -6.17 -0.88
N GLN A 104 -13.83 -7.23 -0.15
CA GLN A 104 -13.84 -7.22 1.32
C GLN A 104 -12.44 -6.99 1.88
N ILE A 105 -11.44 -7.74 1.39
CA ILE A 105 -10.02 -7.56 1.76
C ILE A 105 -9.57 -6.12 1.47
N SER A 106 -9.90 -5.57 0.30
CA SER A 106 -9.52 -4.20 -0.05
C SER A 106 -10.12 -3.17 0.91
N THR A 107 -11.38 -3.37 1.31
CA THR A 107 -12.05 -2.50 2.29
C THR A 107 -11.42 -2.60 3.68
N ASP A 108 -11.05 -3.81 4.11
CA ASP A 108 -10.44 -4.02 5.41
C ASP A 108 -8.98 -3.51 5.44
N PHE A 109 -8.24 -3.61 4.34
CA PHE A 109 -6.89 -3.05 4.23
C PHE A 109 -6.89 -1.52 4.31
N ALA A 110 -7.90 -0.85 3.74
CA ALA A 110 -8.08 0.59 3.89
C ALA A 110 -8.26 0.97 5.37
N LYS A 111 -9.12 0.27 6.11
CA LYS A 111 -9.32 0.52 7.56
C LYS A 111 -8.04 0.33 8.38
N VAL A 112 -7.25 -0.71 8.08
CA VAL A 112 -5.97 -0.95 8.76
C VAL A 112 -4.98 0.18 8.46
N THR A 113 -4.95 0.67 7.22
CA THR A 113 -4.09 1.80 6.82
C THR A 113 -4.47 3.06 7.58
N ASP A 114 -5.76 3.39 7.64
CA ASP A 114 -6.26 4.55 8.41
C ASP A 114 -5.89 4.47 9.90
N GLN A 115 -6.02 3.28 10.50
CA GLN A 115 -5.63 3.05 11.90
C GLN A 115 -4.12 3.20 12.11
N LEU A 116 -3.32 2.73 11.16
CA LEU A 116 -1.87 2.85 11.20
C LEU A 116 -1.43 4.31 11.11
N ASP A 117 -2.05 5.11 10.23
CA ASP A 117 -1.77 6.54 10.10
C ASP A 117 -2.11 7.31 11.38
N VAL A 118 -3.24 6.99 12.02
CA VAL A 118 -3.60 7.56 13.32
C VAL A 118 -2.58 7.16 14.39
N ALA A 119 -2.16 5.90 14.44
CA ALA A 119 -1.16 5.42 15.39
C ALA A 119 0.20 6.11 15.19
N ALA A 120 0.67 6.24 13.94
CA ALA A 120 1.89 6.95 13.59
C ALA A 120 1.83 8.43 14.03
N SER A 121 0.71 9.10 13.78
CA SER A 121 0.48 10.48 14.23
C SER A 121 0.50 10.63 15.76
N LEU A 122 0.00 9.63 16.50
CA LEU A 122 0.02 9.62 17.96
C LEU A 122 1.44 9.38 18.51
N VAL A 123 2.19 8.46 17.91
CA VAL A 123 3.59 8.19 18.27
C VAL A 123 4.43 9.45 18.06
N GLN A 124 4.33 10.09 16.89
CA GLN A 124 5.06 11.33 16.62
C GLN A 124 4.73 12.43 17.65
N ARG A 125 3.44 12.60 17.99
CA ARG A 125 3.02 13.56 19.01
C ARG A 125 3.57 13.22 20.40
N ALA A 126 3.62 11.95 20.77
CA ALA A 126 4.18 11.50 22.04
C ALA A 126 5.70 11.72 22.10
N GLU A 127 6.41 11.49 21.00
CA GLU A 127 7.84 11.81 20.87
C GLU A 127 8.09 13.32 21.02
N ASP A 128 7.32 14.15 20.31
CA ASP A 128 7.41 15.61 20.40
C ASP A 128 7.13 16.10 21.83
N MET A 129 6.12 15.54 22.50
CA MET A 129 5.81 15.85 23.90
C MET A 129 6.91 15.40 24.85
N SER A 130 7.49 14.21 24.65
CA SER A 130 8.60 13.70 25.46
C SER A 130 9.84 14.60 25.37
N ILE A 131 10.15 15.06 24.15
CA ILE A 131 11.22 16.03 23.89
C ILE A 131 10.93 17.34 24.65
N VAL A 132 9.72 17.88 24.54
CA VAL A 132 9.30 19.11 25.24
C VAL A 132 9.40 18.97 26.76
N ILE A 133 8.91 17.87 27.33
CA ILE A 133 8.98 17.60 28.79
C ILE A 133 10.43 17.54 29.25
N SER A 134 11.31 16.90 28.46
CA SER A 134 12.75 16.79 28.77
C SER A 134 13.41 18.17 28.85
N TYR A 135 13.10 19.08 27.91
CA TYR A 135 13.58 20.46 27.98
C TYR A 135 13.08 21.17 29.23
N ILE A 136 11.77 21.10 29.52
CA ILE A 136 11.17 21.75 30.70
C ILE A 136 11.83 21.26 31.99
N GLN A 137 12.06 19.95 32.13
CA GLN A 137 12.72 19.37 33.30
C GLN A 137 14.14 19.91 33.50
N GLN A 138 14.93 19.98 32.43
CA GLN A 138 16.29 20.53 32.52
C GLN A 138 16.27 22.01 32.89
N PHE A 139 15.37 22.79 32.30
CA PHE A 139 15.19 24.20 32.66
C PHE A 139 14.68 24.40 34.09
N ASN A 140 13.96 23.43 34.66
CA ASN A 140 13.44 23.54 36.02
C ASN A 140 14.49 23.33 37.12
N VAL A 141 15.69 22.87 36.74
CA VAL A 141 16.83 22.78 37.67
C VAL A 141 17.27 24.21 38.05
N PRO A 142 17.37 24.53 39.34
CA PRO A 142 17.90 25.83 39.78
C PRO A 142 19.29 26.07 39.20
N LEU A 143 19.58 27.31 38.80
CA LEU A 143 20.95 27.70 38.47
C LEU A 143 21.78 27.64 39.75
N GLU A 144 22.93 26.98 39.70
CA GLU A 144 23.91 27.03 40.79
C GLU A 144 24.44 28.47 40.89
N ASP A 145 24.57 28.98 42.12
CA ASP A 145 25.16 30.30 42.32
C ASP A 145 26.59 30.32 41.76
N PRO A 146 26.99 31.39 41.05
CA PRO A 146 28.37 31.52 40.59
C PRO A 146 29.30 31.49 41.82
N PRO A 147 30.48 30.85 41.72
CA PRO A 147 31.41 30.77 42.83
C PRO A 147 31.71 32.18 43.36
N MET A 148 31.71 32.34 44.67
CA MET A 148 31.94 33.64 45.31
C MET A 148 33.28 34.23 44.84
N VAL A 149 33.23 35.25 44.00
CA VAL A 149 34.42 36.02 43.61
C VAL A 149 34.77 36.94 44.78
N LYS A 150 36.04 36.92 45.23
CA LYS A 150 36.50 37.82 46.30
C LYS A 150 36.09 39.27 45.99
N ALA A 151 35.51 39.94 46.98
CA ALA A 151 35.12 41.33 46.85
C ALA A 151 36.34 42.19 46.47
N PRO A 152 36.19 43.19 45.58
CA PRO A 152 37.30 43.96 44.99
C PRO A 152 38.22 44.70 46.00
N ASN A 153 37.88 44.71 47.30
CA ASN A 153 38.63 45.39 48.36
C ASN A 153 39.13 44.44 49.48
N GLN A 154 39.17 43.11 49.27
CA GLN A 154 39.87 42.26 50.24
C GLN A 154 41.37 42.60 50.22
N PRO A 155 41.98 42.97 51.37
CA PRO A 155 43.41 43.23 51.42
C PRO A 155 44.17 41.98 50.93
N GLN A 156 45.18 42.18 50.10
CA GLN A 156 46.06 41.08 49.68
C GLN A 156 46.63 40.42 50.95
N PRO A 157 46.58 39.08 51.06
CA PRO A 157 47.16 38.38 52.20
C PRO A 157 48.68 38.63 52.19
N ASP A 158 49.24 38.91 53.37
CA ASP A 158 50.67 39.16 53.56
C ASP A 158 51.48 37.95 53.05
N PRO A 159 52.39 38.13 52.07
CA PRO A 159 53.14 37.02 51.47
C PRO A 159 54.10 36.31 52.44
N ASN A 160 54.32 36.85 53.64
CA ASN A 160 55.19 36.25 54.65
C ASN A 160 54.43 35.56 55.80
N ASN A 161 53.10 35.42 55.72
CA ASN A 161 52.35 34.72 56.76
C ASN A 161 52.34 33.20 56.49
N PRO A 162 53.04 32.36 57.30
CA PRO A 162 53.06 30.91 57.12
C PRO A 162 51.71 30.24 57.38
N ASP A 163 50.73 30.96 57.95
CA ASP A 163 49.35 30.51 58.17
C ASP A 163 48.37 30.97 57.08
N ALA A 164 48.85 31.55 55.96
CA ALA A 164 47.98 31.96 54.86
C ALA A 164 47.32 30.71 54.22
N PRO A 165 45.97 30.63 54.17
CA PRO A 165 45.29 29.49 53.57
C PRO A 165 45.68 29.37 52.09
N VAL A 166 45.87 28.12 51.66
CA VAL A 166 46.19 27.71 50.28
C VAL A 166 45.41 28.56 49.28
N GLU A 167 46.11 29.17 48.32
CA GLU A 167 45.49 29.94 47.23
C GLU A 167 44.36 29.14 46.58
N GLU A 168 43.12 29.54 46.83
CA GLU A 168 41.99 29.09 46.02
C GLU A 168 42.24 29.58 44.60
N LYS A 169 42.50 28.63 43.69
CA LYS A 169 42.68 28.89 42.26
C LYS A 169 41.55 29.80 41.79
N MET A 170 41.92 30.93 41.21
CA MET A 170 41.03 31.88 40.56
C MET A 170 40.29 31.14 39.42
N ILE A 171 39.04 30.72 39.65
CA ILE A 171 38.19 30.13 38.61
C ILE A 171 37.58 31.29 37.84
N SER A 172 37.66 31.26 36.50
CA SER A 172 36.96 32.21 35.62
C SER A 172 35.50 32.33 36.07
N ALA A 173 34.96 33.57 36.10
CA ALA A 173 33.56 33.82 36.42
C ALA A 173 32.69 32.96 35.49
N PHE A 174 32.15 31.90 36.07
CA PHE A 174 31.36 30.91 35.37
C PHE A 174 29.96 31.47 35.20
N ASP A 175 29.40 31.48 33.98
CA ASP A 175 28.00 31.83 33.78
C ASP A 175 27.14 30.56 34.02
N PRO A 176 26.33 30.52 35.10
CA PRO A 176 25.46 29.39 35.38
C PRO A 176 24.52 29.04 34.21
N LEU A 177 24.14 30.03 33.40
CA LEU A 177 23.31 29.83 32.22
C LEU A 177 24.03 29.00 31.14
N GLU A 178 25.34 29.21 30.95
CA GLU A 178 26.12 28.44 29.98
C GLU A 178 26.25 26.95 30.38
N LYS A 179 26.35 26.66 31.69
CA LYS A 179 26.28 25.26 32.21
C LYS A 179 24.99 24.57 31.81
N LEU A 180 23.89 25.31 32.01
CA LEU A 180 22.56 24.81 31.78
C LEU A 180 22.39 24.53 30.28
N ILE A 181 22.83 25.48 29.43
CA ILE A 181 22.81 25.33 27.98
C ILE A 181 23.64 24.13 27.53
N ALA A 182 24.84 23.93 28.10
CA ALA A 182 25.72 22.81 27.73
C ALA A 182 25.13 21.43 28.05
N LYS A 183 24.22 21.34 29.04
CA LYS A 183 23.50 20.10 29.39
C LYS A 183 22.27 19.86 28.50
N VAL A 184 21.74 20.91 27.89
CA VAL A 184 20.54 20.88 27.04
C VAL A 184 20.92 20.60 25.60
N LYS A 185 20.35 19.52 25.03
CA LYS A 185 20.57 19.15 23.63
C LYS A 185 19.72 20.00 22.68
N PHE A 186 20.10 21.25 22.46
CA PHE A 186 19.38 22.13 21.54
C PHE A 186 19.52 21.74 20.06
N PRO A 187 18.54 22.13 19.20
CA PRO A 187 18.71 22.12 17.75
C PRO A 187 19.96 22.91 17.32
N SER A 188 20.60 22.51 16.22
CA SER A 188 21.87 23.08 15.76
C SER A 188 21.76 24.51 15.25
N SER A 189 20.59 24.90 14.72
CA SER A 189 20.36 26.23 14.17
C SER A 189 19.84 27.20 15.24
N ILE A 190 20.39 28.42 15.29
CA ILE A 190 19.90 29.48 16.18
C ILE A 190 18.41 29.81 15.96
N TYR A 191 17.92 29.71 14.72
CA TYR A 191 16.51 29.95 14.39
C TYR A 191 15.59 28.87 14.98
N GLN A 192 16.01 27.61 14.89
CA GLN A 192 15.29 26.49 15.50
C GLN A 192 15.35 26.56 17.03
N ARG A 193 16.48 27.02 17.60
CA ARG A 193 16.60 27.30 19.04
C ARG A 193 15.62 28.39 19.48
N ALA A 194 15.49 29.47 18.71
CA ALA A 194 14.53 30.54 18.99
C ALA A 194 13.07 30.06 18.92
N GLU A 195 12.71 29.29 17.89
CA GLU A 195 11.36 28.74 17.73
C GLU A 195 11.00 27.78 18.87
N LEU A 196 11.91 26.86 19.22
CA LEU A 196 11.73 25.95 20.35
C LEU A 196 11.57 26.72 21.67
N THR A 197 12.40 27.74 21.90
CA THR A 197 12.33 28.56 23.12
C THR A 197 10.99 29.31 23.22
N ALA A 198 10.48 29.84 22.10
CA ALA A 198 9.17 30.48 22.04
C ALA A 198 8.04 29.49 22.40
N LYS A 199 8.07 28.28 21.84
CA LYS A 199 7.11 27.20 22.16
C LYS A 199 7.15 26.80 23.64
N LEU A 200 8.34 26.62 24.20
CA LEU A 200 8.52 26.28 25.62
C LEU A 200 8.01 27.39 26.54
N LEU A 201 8.30 28.65 26.21
CA LEU A 201 7.79 29.81 26.97
C LEU A 201 6.26 29.85 27.00
N LYS A 202 5.60 29.55 25.87
CA LYS A 202 4.14 29.48 25.79
C LYS A 202 3.56 28.37 26.67
N ILE A 203 4.18 27.19 26.69
CA ILE A 203 3.74 26.06 27.51
C ILE A 203 3.90 26.40 28.99
N VAL A 204 5.08 26.87 29.40
CA VAL A 204 5.36 27.26 30.78
C VAL A 204 4.50 28.45 31.22
N ALA A 205 4.14 29.35 30.30
CA ALA A 205 3.20 30.44 30.55
C ALA A 205 1.78 29.95 30.87
N SER A 206 1.32 28.92 30.16
CA SER A 206 -0.02 28.33 30.33
C SER A 206 -0.14 27.37 31.53
N ALA A 207 0.97 26.87 32.05
CA ALA A 207 0.98 25.96 33.19
C ALA A 207 0.71 26.72 34.50
N GLU A 208 -0.43 26.49 35.11
CA GLU A 208 -0.81 27.10 36.39
C GLU A 208 -0.10 26.39 37.56
N GLY A 209 1.06 26.90 37.99
CA GLY A 209 1.69 26.43 39.23
C GLY A 209 3.07 27.02 39.50
N ASP A 210 3.41 27.18 40.79
CA ASP A 210 4.72 27.65 41.26
C ASP A 210 5.86 26.64 40.95
N PHE A 211 5.51 25.39 40.62
CA PHE A 211 6.43 24.29 40.34
C PHE A 211 7.30 24.44 39.09
N LEU A 212 6.98 25.38 38.19
CA LEU A 212 7.76 25.70 36.98
C LEU A 212 8.43 27.08 37.05
N SER A 213 8.51 27.69 38.24
CA SER A 213 9.09 29.03 38.41
C SER A 213 10.56 29.10 37.98
N ASN A 214 11.34 28.05 38.24
CA ASN A 214 12.74 27.95 37.81
C ASN A 214 12.84 27.80 36.29
N ALA A 215 12.05 26.88 35.72
CA ALA A 215 11.98 26.69 34.27
C ALA A 215 11.66 28.00 33.55
N LYS A 216 10.70 28.74 34.08
CA LYS A 216 10.32 30.05 33.56
C LYS A 216 11.47 31.05 33.61
N THR A 217 12.13 31.19 34.77
CA THR A 217 13.22 32.16 34.96
C THR A 217 14.40 31.84 34.05
N ASN A 218 14.77 30.56 33.97
CA ASN A 218 15.86 30.09 33.13
C ASN A 218 15.55 30.23 31.63
N LEU A 219 14.31 29.95 31.20
CA LEU A 219 13.86 30.19 29.83
C LEU A 219 13.86 31.69 29.46
N GLN A 220 13.51 32.58 30.40
CA GLN A 220 13.58 34.02 30.18
C GLN A 220 15.02 34.51 30.02
N ASN A 221 15.94 34.02 30.87
CA ASN A 221 17.37 34.32 30.76
C ASN A 221 17.95 33.81 29.44
N TYR A 222 17.61 32.58 29.05
CA TYR A 222 18.03 32.01 27.77
C TYR A 222 17.46 32.76 26.57
N ARG A 223 16.21 33.21 26.62
CA ARG A 223 15.62 34.07 25.59
C ARG A 223 16.40 35.37 25.42
N GLU A 224 16.78 36.04 26.52
CA GLU A 224 17.56 37.28 26.42
C GLU A 224 18.96 37.03 25.86
N HIS A 225 19.56 35.88 26.15
CA HIS A 225 20.80 35.44 25.52
C HIS A 225 20.62 35.22 24.00
N LEU A 226 19.63 34.43 23.57
CA LEU A 226 19.34 34.20 22.14
C LEU A 226 18.99 35.48 21.39
N LYS A 227 18.29 36.42 22.04
CA LYS A 227 17.96 37.72 21.46
C LYS A 227 19.24 38.53 21.15
N ARG A 228 20.24 38.51 22.05
CA ARG A 228 21.53 39.18 21.79
C ARG A 228 22.23 38.53 20.60
N GLU A 229 22.36 37.20 20.57
CA GLU A 229 22.96 36.47 19.46
C GLU A 229 22.27 36.79 18.11
N LEU A 230 20.93 36.78 18.08
CA LEU A 230 20.16 37.09 16.87
C LEU A 230 20.29 38.54 16.42
N VAL A 231 20.37 39.50 17.35
CA VAL A 231 20.59 40.91 17.03
C VAL A 231 22.00 41.12 16.45
N GLU A 232 23.01 40.48 17.02
CA GLU A 232 24.38 40.51 16.50
C GLU A 232 24.45 39.91 15.08
N LEU A 233 23.84 38.74 14.87
CA LEU A 233 23.73 38.12 13.54
C LEU A 233 22.93 38.97 12.55
N PHE A 234 21.86 39.63 13.00
CA PHE A 234 21.08 40.55 12.16
C PHE A 234 21.91 41.75 11.71
N GLN A 235 22.69 42.34 12.61
CA GLN A 235 23.58 43.47 12.30
C GLN A 235 24.73 43.06 11.38
N GLN A 236 25.34 41.90 11.62
CA GLN A 236 26.40 41.34 10.77
C GLN A 236 25.90 41.08 9.33
N ASN A 237 24.68 40.57 9.19
CA ASN A 237 24.10 40.24 7.88
C ASN A 237 23.45 41.43 7.16
N GLN A 238 23.38 42.62 7.78
CA GLN A 238 22.68 43.80 7.27
C GLN A 238 23.17 44.27 5.87
N LYS A 239 24.41 43.96 5.51
CA LYS A 239 25.02 44.37 4.23
C LYS A 239 25.36 43.21 3.29
N VAL A 240 25.13 41.96 3.72
CA VAL A 240 25.66 40.77 3.04
C VAL A 240 24.55 39.85 2.55
N ASN A 241 23.53 39.57 3.37
CA ASN A 241 22.51 38.58 3.02
C ASN A 241 21.12 38.96 3.54
N LYS A 242 20.28 39.51 2.63
CA LYS A 242 18.90 39.92 2.94
C LYS A 242 18.00 38.76 3.36
N TYR A 243 18.27 37.54 2.90
CA TYR A 243 17.49 36.35 3.25
C TYR A 243 17.75 35.91 4.69
N GLU A 244 19.02 35.87 5.11
CA GLU A 244 19.38 35.57 6.49
C GLU A 244 18.97 36.70 7.45
N GLN A 245 19.02 37.96 6.99
CA GLN A 245 18.48 39.09 7.73
C GLN A 245 16.96 38.96 7.98
N ALA A 246 16.19 38.52 7.00
CA ALA A 246 14.75 38.28 7.14
C ALA A 246 14.44 37.13 8.12
N LYS A 247 15.24 36.05 8.10
CA LYS A 247 15.13 34.96 9.09
C LYS A 247 15.42 35.43 10.51
N CYS A 248 16.46 36.25 10.70
CA CYS A 248 16.77 36.85 12.00
C CYS A 248 15.62 37.73 12.50
N ALA A 249 15.06 38.59 11.64
CA ALA A 249 13.90 39.42 12.00
C ALA A 249 12.71 38.57 12.42
N ALA A 250 12.35 37.56 11.64
CA ALA A 250 11.23 36.67 11.95
C ALA A 250 11.42 35.91 13.28
N ALA A 251 12.64 35.44 13.56
CA ALA A 251 12.95 34.77 14.82
C ALA A 251 12.89 35.72 16.03
N LEU A 252 13.35 36.97 15.87
CA LEU A 252 13.25 38.01 16.91
C LEU A 252 11.80 38.38 17.19
N ASP A 253 10.99 38.58 16.14
CA ASP A 253 9.56 38.89 16.26
C ASP A 253 8.81 37.77 16.99
N LEU A 254 9.12 36.50 16.67
CA LEU A 254 8.53 35.34 17.32
C LEU A 254 8.84 35.31 18.83
N LEU A 255 10.12 35.51 19.21
CA LEU A 255 10.54 35.57 20.61
C LEU A 255 9.93 36.76 21.36
N GLN A 256 9.64 37.87 20.68
CA GLN A 256 9.03 39.05 21.26
C GLN A 256 7.52 38.90 21.44
N ALA A 257 6.82 38.37 20.44
CA ALA A 257 5.37 38.19 20.45
C ALA A 257 4.90 37.27 21.59
N GLU A 258 5.57 36.13 21.79
CA GLU A 258 5.21 35.18 22.86
C GLU A 258 5.50 35.74 24.26
N CYS A 259 6.54 36.57 24.41
CA CYS A 259 6.81 37.27 25.66
C CYS A 259 5.72 38.30 25.99
N LEU A 260 5.21 39.01 24.99
CA LEU A 260 4.12 39.98 25.16
C LEU A 260 2.79 39.29 25.46
N ALA A 261 2.50 38.17 24.81
CA ALA A 261 1.34 37.33 25.10
C ALA A 261 1.36 36.84 26.56
N TYR A 262 2.53 36.41 27.06
CA TYR A 262 2.72 36.03 28.46
C TYR A 262 2.40 37.17 29.45
N VAL A 263 2.94 38.37 29.19
CA VAL A 263 2.70 39.53 30.08
C VAL A 263 1.22 39.90 30.12
N ARG A 264 0.50 39.77 28.99
CA ARG A 264 -0.96 39.99 28.94
C ARG A 264 -1.72 38.95 29.74
N PHE A 265 -1.43 37.66 29.54
CA PHE A 265 -2.05 36.55 30.28
C PHE A 265 -1.88 36.70 31.81
N ARG A 266 -0.69 37.07 32.29
CA ARG A 266 -0.44 37.32 33.73
C ARG A 266 -1.27 38.48 34.27
N LYS A 267 -1.41 39.57 33.51
CA LYS A 267 -2.24 40.71 33.89
C LYS A 267 -3.71 40.30 33.99
N GLU A 268 -4.20 39.50 33.06
CA GLU A 268 -5.58 38.98 33.05
C GLU A 268 -5.86 38.06 34.26
N ILE A 269 -4.98 37.11 34.56
CA ILE A 269 -5.11 36.25 35.76
C ILE A 269 -5.09 37.08 37.05
N PHE A 270 -4.19 38.07 37.14
CA PHE A 270 -4.09 38.93 38.33
C PHE A 270 -5.37 39.77 38.52
N ILE A 271 -5.97 40.26 37.45
CA ILE A 271 -7.25 40.97 37.47
C ILE A 271 -8.37 40.04 37.90
N GLN A 272 -8.48 38.84 37.33
CA GLN A 272 -9.51 37.86 37.68
C GLN A 272 -9.44 37.43 39.16
N ARG A 273 -8.23 37.18 39.68
CA ARG A 273 -8.03 36.86 41.10
C ARG A 273 -8.45 38.01 42.01
N LYS A 274 -8.13 39.27 41.66
CA LYS A 274 -8.56 40.45 42.45
C LYS A 274 -10.07 40.67 42.47
N VAL A 275 -10.78 40.32 41.40
CA VAL A 275 -12.25 40.40 41.35
C VAL A 275 -12.89 39.32 42.24
N SER A 276 -12.30 38.12 42.29
CA SER A 276 -12.78 37.02 43.15
C SER A 276 -12.60 37.24 44.66
N PHE A 277 -11.71 38.14 45.09
CA PHE A 277 -11.51 38.49 46.52
C PHE A 277 -12.29 39.74 46.97
N ARG A 278 -13.10 40.35 46.10
CA ARG A 278 -13.96 41.50 46.43
C ARG A 278 -15.46 41.19 46.36
N GLY A 279 -15.82 39.93 46.13
CA GLY A 279 -17.19 39.41 46.22
C GLY A 279 -17.45 38.74 47.55
#